data_AF-A0A2E5WR86-F1
#
_entry.id   AF-A0A2E5WR86-F1
#
_cell.length_a   1.000
_cell.length_b   1.000
_cell.length_c   1.000
_cell.angle_alpha   90.00
_cell.angle_beta   90.00
_cell.angle_gamma   90.00
#
_symmetry.space_group_name_H-M   'P 1'
#
loop_
_entity.id
_entity.type
_entity.pdbx_description
1 polymer ?
#
loop_
_entity_poly.entity_id
_entity_poly.type
_entity_poly.pdbx_seq_one_letter_code
_entity_poly.pdbx_strand_id
1 'polypeptide(L)'
;MLVTKNLFDSAANMDLLPLIVFSIIFAAMLTTMGDRVFAITRMIGQANDALMSFVMLLMYIAPIGIFCLVASKFGQANLDGDLAKMAGQQGLYLLTIIIGLCFHAFVTLFLIYWLFTKKSPIAFFKNMSQAVLTAFSTASSSATLPVTMECATDKAGISEKSVKFVLPLGATINMDGTALYEAAAAIFIAQIYFPLTGQELTMTTQVTIAVVATLAAIGAAGIPEAGLVTMLIVLNAAGLPVEFIGLILMVDWLLDRFRTAVNCFGDSVGAALVDTVMPKDDEPAKEAQATS
;
A
#
# COMPACT_ATOMS: atom_id res chain seq x y z
N MET A 1 -4.80 -22.99 1.30
CA MET A 1 -4.97 -23.25 2.76
C MET A 1 -4.19 -22.20 3.53
N LEU A 2 -4.58 -21.82 4.76
CA LEU A 2 -3.86 -20.82 5.56
C LEU A 2 -2.54 -21.34 6.14
N VAL A 3 -2.44 -22.65 6.36
CA VAL A 3 -1.25 -23.33 6.89
C VAL A 3 -0.85 -24.42 5.90
N THR A 4 0.44 -24.49 5.57
CA THR A 4 0.99 -25.50 4.67
C THR A 4 1.60 -26.66 5.45
N LYS A 5 1.54 -27.86 4.87
CA LYS A 5 2.26 -29.03 5.37
C LYS A 5 3.74 -28.99 4.98
N ASN A 6 4.09 -28.23 3.95
CA ASN A 6 5.45 -28.13 3.43
C ASN A 6 5.71 -26.74 2.82
N LEU A 7 6.58 -25.96 3.47
CA LEU A 7 6.89 -24.59 3.06
C LEU A 7 7.65 -24.54 1.73
N PHE A 8 8.52 -25.51 1.46
CA PHE A 8 9.28 -25.56 0.20
C PHE A 8 8.39 -25.88 -0.99
N ASP A 9 7.42 -26.77 -0.80
CA ASP A 9 6.41 -27.09 -1.81
C ASP A 9 5.53 -25.87 -2.10
N SER A 10 5.10 -25.15 -1.05
CA SER A 10 4.37 -23.89 -1.22
C SER A 10 5.20 -22.81 -1.93
N ALA A 11 6.52 -22.74 -1.67
CA ALA A 11 7.41 -21.82 -2.40
C ALA A 11 7.56 -22.23 -3.88
N ALA A 12 7.66 -23.53 -4.17
CA ALA A 12 7.80 -24.04 -5.53
C ALA A 12 6.52 -23.84 -6.37
N ASN A 13 5.34 -24.04 -5.75
CA ASN A 13 4.04 -23.93 -6.41
C ASN A 13 3.41 -22.53 -6.31
N MET A 14 4.13 -21.55 -5.76
CA MET A 14 3.64 -20.18 -5.54
C MET A 14 2.35 -20.11 -4.70
N ASP A 15 2.22 -20.97 -3.68
CA ASP A 15 1.17 -20.88 -2.67
C ASP A 15 1.50 -19.77 -1.67
N LEU A 16 1.19 -18.53 -2.05
CA LEU A 16 1.66 -17.32 -1.35
C LEU A 16 1.03 -17.13 0.04
N LEU A 17 -0.25 -17.45 0.22
CA LEU A 17 -0.95 -17.24 1.49
C LEU A 17 -0.31 -18.01 2.66
N PRO A 18 0.00 -19.32 2.56
CA PRO A 18 0.80 -20.02 3.57
C PRO A 18 2.18 -19.41 3.82
N LEU A 19 2.87 -18.95 2.77
CA LEU A 19 4.21 -18.35 2.88
C LEU A 19 4.17 -17.04 3.68
N ILE A 20 3.17 -16.19 3.42
CA ILE A 20 2.96 -14.93 4.13
C ILE A 20 2.64 -15.20 5.60
N VAL A 21 1.68 -16.08 5.88
CA VAL A 21 1.30 -16.44 7.25
C VAL A 21 2.50 -16.99 8.04
N PHE A 22 3.26 -17.90 7.42
CA PHE A 22 4.50 -18.41 8.00
C PHE A 22 5.50 -17.27 8.26
N SER A 23 5.75 -16.41 7.28
CA SER A 23 6.75 -15.33 7.38
C SER A 23 6.43 -14.34 8.49
N ILE A 24 5.15 -13.99 8.68
CA ILE A 24 4.70 -13.09 9.75
C ILE A 24 4.93 -13.74 11.12
N ILE A 25 4.50 -14.99 11.29
CA ILE A 25 4.67 -15.72 12.57
C ILE A 25 6.17 -15.92 12.86
N PHE A 26 6.96 -16.28 11.84
CA PHE A 26 8.39 -16.48 11.95
C PHE A 26 9.11 -15.18 12.34
N ALA A 27 8.83 -14.07 11.63
CA ALA A 27 9.36 -12.76 11.95
C ALA A 27 8.98 -12.33 13.38
N ALA A 28 7.71 -12.51 13.78
CA ALA A 28 7.26 -12.21 15.13
C ALA A 28 8.03 -13.01 16.19
N MET A 29 8.24 -14.32 15.98
CA MET A 29 9.06 -15.13 16.90
C MET A 29 10.50 -14.62 16.98
N LEU A 30 11.14 -14.28 15.85
CA LEU A 30 12.50 -13.73 15.85
C LEU A 30 12.61 -12.45 16.70
N THR A 31 11.61 -11.57 16.66
CA THR A 31 11.64 -10.33 17.49
C THR A 31 11.64 -10.61 18.99
N THR A 32 11.02 -11.71 19.44
CA THR A 32 11.01 -12.09 20.88
C THR A 32 12.33 -12.68 21.38
N MET A 33 13.21 -13.10 20.47
CA MET A 33 14.47 -13.78 20.79
C MET A 33 15.66 -12.81 20.95
N GLY A 34 15.49 -11.53 20.62
CA GLY A 34 16.51 -10.49 20.78
C GLY A 34 17.80 -10.80 20.03
N ASP A 35 18.95 -10.58 20.69
CA ASP A 35 20.27 -10.70 20.06
C ASP A 35 20.64 -12.13 19.64
N ARG A 36 19.95 -13.15 20.17
CA ARG A 36 20.24 -14.57 19.84
C ARG A 36 20.05 -14.88 18.35
N VAL A 37 19.21 -14.10 17.65
CA VAL A 37 18.89 -14.30 16.23
C VAL A 37 19.53 -13.25 15.32
N PHE A 38 20.48 -12.47 15.83
CA PHE A 38 21.12 -11.36 15.08
C PHE A 38 21.68 -11.80 13.72
N ALA A 39 22.31 -12.97 13.64
CA ALA A 39 22.84 -13.48 12.38
C ALA A 39 21.73 -13.75 11.34
N ILE A 40 20.59 -14.30 11.78
CA ILE A 40 19.45 -14.63 10.93
C ILE A 40 18.76 -13.35 10.45
N THR A 41 18.44 -12.43 11.37
CA THR A 41 17.77 -11.18 11.01
C THR A 41 18.63 -10.31 10.10
N ARG A 42 19.95 -10.26 10.35
CA ARG A 42 20.91 -9.57 9.47
C ARG A 42 20.98 -10.20 8.08
N MET A 43 21.03 -11.53 7.98
CA MET A 43 21.04 -12.22 6.70
C MET A 43 19.76 -11.95 5.90
N ILE A 44 18.59 -12.01 6.54
CA ILE A 44 17.30 -11.70 5.90
C ILE A 44 17.28 -10.26 5.38
N GLY A 45 17.73 -9.30 6.19
CA GLY A 45 17.83 -7.89 5.77
C GLY A 45 18.74 -7.71 4.56
N GLN A 46 19.95 -8.30 4.58
CA GLN A 46 20.89 -8.20 3.46
C GLN A 46 20.38 -8.89 2.19
N ALA A 47 19.67 -10.02 2.32
CA ALA A 47 19.03 -10.69 1.20
C ALA A 47 17.92 -9.82 0.60
N ASN A 48 17.13 -9.16 1.44
CA ASN A 48 16.14 -8.17 1.00
C ASN A 48 16.81 -7.04 0.22
N ASP A 49 17.85 -6.40 0.76
CA ASP A 49 18.57 -5.31 0.10
C ASP A 49 19.13 -5.71 -1.29
N ALA A 50 19.66 -6.93 -1.40
CA ALA A 50 20.13 -7.48 -2.66
C ALA A 50 18.99 -7.69 -3.67
N LEU A 51 17.86 -8.25 -3.23
CA LEU A 51 16.66 -8.40 -4.05
C LEU A 51 16.12 -7.03 -4.49
N MET A 52 16.13 -6.04 -3.61
CA MET A 52 15.70 -4.67 -3.91
C MET A 52 16.55 -4.03 -4.99
N SER A 53 17.86 -4.21 -4.89
CA SER A 53 18.82 -3.72 -5.89
C SER A 53 18.58 -4.37 -7.26
N PHE A 54 18.24 -5.65 -7.29
CA PHE A 54 17.86 -6.35 -8.52
C PHE A 54 16.53 -5.84 -9.09
N VAL A 55 15.52 -5.60 -8.26
CA VAL A 55 14.25 -5.00 -8.69
C VAL A 55 14.48 -3.61 -9.29
N MET A 56 15.30 -2.76 -8.66
CA MET A 56 15.69 -1.45 -9.21
C MET A 56 16.27 -1.55 -10.62
N LEU A 57 17.13 -2.54 -10.87
CA LEU A 57 17.72 -2.76 -12.18
C LEU A 57 16.64 -3.06 -13.23
N LEU A 58 15.65 -3.89 -12.89
CA LEU A 58 14.51 -4.17 -13.76
C LEU A 58 13.66 -2.92 -14.02
N MET A 59 13.54 -2.02 -13.05
CA MET A 59 12.77 -0.77 -13.22
C MET A 59 13.40 0.18 -14.26
N TYR A 60 14.70 0.11 -14.52
CA TYR A 60 15.29 0.84 -15.65
C TYR A 60 14.83 0.31 -17.01
N ILE A 61 14.45 -0.96 -17.09
CA ILE A 61 14.02 -1.64 -18.32
C ILE A 61 12.49 -1.62 -18.45
N ALA A 62 11.78 -1.58 -17.32
CA ALA A 62 10.32 -1.62 -17.24
C ALA A 62 9.60 -0.59 -18.15
N PRO A 63 10.04 0.69 -18.28
CA PRO A 63 9.39 1.66 -19.15
C PRO A 63 9.28 1.19 -20.62
N ILE A 64 10.31 0.51 -21.13
CA ILE A 64 10.32 -0.03 -22.50
C ILE A 64 9.35 -1.21 -22.60
N GLY A 65 9.36 -2.11 -21.61
CA GLY A 65 8.44 -3.25 -21.55
C GLY A 65 6.97 -2.82 -21.47
N ILE A 66 6.66 -1.86 -20.60
CA ILE A 66 5.33 -1.29 -20.42
C ILE A 66 4.87 -0.59 -21.70
N PHE A 67 5.74 0.23 -22.32
CA PHE A 67 5.42 0.87 -23.59
C PHE A 67 5.04 -0.17 -24.67
N CYS A 68 5.85 -1.22 -24.83
CA CYS A 68 5.57 -2.30 -25.78
C CYS A 68 4.26 -3.05 -25.45
N LEU A 69 4.00 -3.35 -24.18
CA LEU A 69 2.76 -4.01 -23.73
C LEU A 69 1.53 -3.16 -24.03
N VAL A 70 1.58 -1.87 -23.67
CA VAL A 70 0.48 -0.92 -23.91
C VAL A 70 0.26 -0.74 -25.41
N ALA A 71 1.32 -0.47 -26.18
CA ALA A 71 1.24 -0.29 -27.63
C ALA A 71 0.67 -1.53 -28.33
N SER A 72 1.09 -2.73 -27.94
CA SER A 72 0.58 -3.99 -28.48
C SER A 72 -0.92 -4.16 -28.21
N LYS A 73 -1.38 -3.87 -26.99
CA LYS A 73 -2.81 -3.99 -26.61
C LYS A 73 -3.70 -2.98 -27.34
N PHE A 74 -3.30 -1.71 -27.41
CA PHE A 74 -4.03 -0.72 -28.21
C PHE A 74 -3.99 -1.03 -29.70
N GLY A 75 -2.85 -1.53 -30.21
CA GLY A 75 -2.71 -1.97 -31.59
C GLY A 75 -3.71 -3.07 -31.95
N GLN A 76 -3.79 -4.12 -31.12
CA GLN A 76 -4.77 -5.20 -31.27
C GLN A 76 -6.21 -4.68 -31.18
N ALA A 77 -6.54 -3.92 -30.14
CA ALA A 77 -7.89 -3.37 -29.96
C ALA A 77 -8.32 -2.45 -31.11
N ASN A 78 -7.38 -1.72 -31.73
CA ASN A 78 -7.65 -0.89 -32.90
C ASN A 78 -7.88 -1.74 -34.16
N LEU A 79 -7.11 -2.82 -34.34
CA LEU A 79 -7.29 -3.76 -35.45
C LEU A 79 -8.62 -4.52 -35.35
N ASP A 80 -9.06 -4.83 -34.13
CA ASP A 80 -10.31 -5.54 -33.87
C ASP A 80 -11.55 -4.60 -33.85
N GLY A 81 -11.35 -3.29 -34.00
CA GLY A 81 -12.42 -2.28 -33.96
C GLY A 81 -13.00 -2.02 -32.56
N ASP A 82 -12.42 -2.62 -31.53
CA ASP A 82 -12.88 -2.60 -30.14
C ASP A 82 -12.21 -1.52 -29.27
N LEU A 83 -11.44 -0.61 -29.90
CA LEU A 83 -10.68 0.45 -29.22
C LEU A 83 -11.55 1.29 -28.27
N ALA A 84 -12.75 1.67 -28.71
CA ALA A 84 -13.68 2.48 -27.92
C ALA A 84 -14.21 1.72 -26.69
N LYS A 85 -14.45 0.41 -26.84
CA LYS A 85 -14.90 -0.47 -25.75
C LYS A 85 -13.78 -0.69 -24.73
N MET A 86 -12.55 -0.93 -25.19
CA MET A 86 -11.38 -1.06 -24.31
C MET A 86 -11.14 0.25 -23.54
N ALA A 87 -11.16 1.40 -24.22
CA ALA A 87 -11.01 2.70 -23.58
C ALA A 87 -12.12 2.97 -22.55
N GLY A 88 -13.37 2.58 -22.85
CA GLY A 88 -14.49 2.69 -21.92
C GLY A 88 -14.32 1.82 -20.67
N GLN A 89 -13.90 0.56 -20.83
CA GLN A 89 -13.62 -0.35 -19.69
C GLN A 89 -12.48 0.17 -18.82
N GLN A 90 -11.41 0.69 -19.44
CA GLN A 90 -10.29 1.28 -18.72
C GLN A 90 -10.67 2.58 -17.99
N GLY A 91 -11.53 3.40 -18.61
CA GLY A 91 -12.08 4.60 -17.97
C GLY A 91 -12.92 4.26 -16.73
N LEU A 92 -13.77 3.23 -16.81
CA LEU A 92 -14.56 2.76 -15.67
C LEU A 92 -13.68 2.18 -14.56
N TYR A 93 -12.64 1.43 -14.91
CA TYR A 93 -11.65 0.93 -13.95
C TYR A 93 -10.98 2.07 -13.18
N LEU A 94 -10.43 3.05 -13.92
CA LEU A 94 -9.79 4.23 -13.35
C LEU A 94 -10.75 5.00 -12.43
N LEU A 95 -11.98 5.23 -12.90
CA LEU A 95 -13.00 5.94 -12.12
C LEU A 95 -13.37 5.18 -10.84
N THR A 96 -13.50 3.85 -10.90
CA THR A 96 -13.82 2.99 -9.75
C THR A 96 -12.77 3.12 -8.67
N ILE A 97 -11.49 3.09 -9.03
CA ILE A 97 -10.39 3.23 -8.08
C ILE A 97 -10.35 4.64 -7.48
N ILE A 98 -10.46 5.68 -8.31
CA ILE A 98 -10.45 7.06 -7.81
C ILE A 98 -11.62 7.29 -6.85
N ILE A 99 -12.83 6.81 -7.18
CA ILE A 99 -13.98 6.90 -6.29
C ILE A 99 -13.72 6.13 -4.98
N GLY A 100 -13.18 4.92 -5.05
CA GLY A 100 -12.84 4.13 -3.87
C GLY A 100 -11.82 4.84 -2.97
N LEU A 101 -10.75 5.38 -3.54
CA LEU A 101 -9.71 6.13 -2.83
C LEU A 101 -10.27 7.41 -2.21
N CYS A 102 -11.08 8.18 -2.95
CA CYS A 102 -11.73 9.37 -2.43
C CYS A 102 -12.74 9.04 -1.32
N PHE A 103 -13.51 7.96 -1.47
CA PHE A 103 -14.42 7.48 -0.44
C PHE A 103 -13.66 7.11 0.82
N HIS A 104 -12.56 6.34 0.70
CA HIS A 104 -11.73 5.99 1.84
C HIS A 104 -11.13 7.24 2.52
N ALA A 105 -10.57 8.16 1.74
CA ALA A 105 -9.94 9.37 2.27
C ALA A 105 -10.94 10.31 2.96
N PHE A 106 -12.08 10.60 2.35
CA PHE A 106 -13.00 11.64 2.80
C PHE A 106 -14.20 11.13 3.61
N VAL A 107 -14.46 9.82 3.59
CA VAL A 107 -15.54 9.20 4.38
C VAL A 107 -14.94 8.33 5.46
N THR A 108 -14.19 7.28 5.10
CA THR A 108 -13.68 6.30 6.07
C THR A 108 -12.69 6.93 7.06
N LEU A 109 -11.62 7.56 6.56
CA LEU A 109 -10.59 8.17 7.41
C LEU A 109 -11.11 9.40 8.16
N PHE A 110 -11.99 10.19 7.55
CA PHE A 110 -12.65 11.32 8.22
C PHE A 110 -13.53 10.87 9.38
N LEU A 111 -14.31 9.79 9.17
CA LEU A 111 -15.16 9.22 10.21
C LEU A 111 -14.31 8.66 11.35
N ILE A 112 -13.26 7.88 11.04
CA ILE A 112 -12.34 7.35 12.05
C ILE A 112 -11.71 8.50 12.84
N TYR A 113 -11.13 9.50 12.17
CA TYR A 113 -10.55 10.66 12.83
C TYR A 113 -11.54 11.35 13.78
N TRP A 114 -12.75 11.63 13.30
CA TRP A 114 -13.78 12.30 14.09
C TRP A 114 -14.25 11.44 15.29
N LEU A 115 -14.43 10.14 15.10
CA LEU A 115 -14.89 9.24 16.16
C LEU A 115 -13.94 9.20 17.35
N PHE A 116 -12.63 9.16 17.09
CA PHE A 116 -11.61 9.03 18.14
C PHE A 116 -11.13 10.37 18.70
N THR A 117 -10.92 11.38 17.84
CA THR A 117 -10.38 12.68 18.29
C THR A 117 -11.46 13.66 18.72
N LYS A 118 -12.71 13.47 18.28
CA LYS A 118 -13.83 14.44 18.39
C LYS A 118 -13.52 15.82 17.80
N LYS A 119 -12.47 15.94 16.97
CA LYS A 119 -12.08 17.16 16.27
C LYS A 119 -12.61 17.16 14.84
N SER A 120 -12.64 18.34 14.21
CA SER A 120 -13.11 18.49 12.83
C SER A 120 -12.13 17.83 11.83
N PRO A 121 -12.54 16.79 11.09
CA PRO A 121 -11.69 16.15 10.10
C PRO A 121 -11.39 17.07 8.90
N ILE A 122 -12.29 18.00 8.59
CA ILE A 122 -12.09 18.99 7.52
C ILE A 122 -10.95 19.95 7.88
N ALA A 123 -10.90 20.41 9.14
CA ALA A 123 -9.81 21.26 9.62
C ALA A 123 -8.48 20.50 9.59
N PHE A 124 -8.50 19.24 10.03
CA PHE A 124 -7.33 18.36 9.97
C PHE A 124 -6.81 18.16 8.55
N PHE A 125 -7.69 17.84 7.60
CA PHE A 125 -7.32 17.70 6.19
C PHE A 125 -6.74 18.99 5.60
N LYS A 126 -7.28 20.17 5.95
CA LYS A 126 -6.71 21.46 5.54
C LYS A 126 -5.29 21.65 6.06
N ASN A 127 -5.03 21.28 7.31
CA ASN A 127 -3.70 21.37 7.91
C ASN A 127 -2.70 20.40 7.26
N MET A 128 -3.16 19.23 6.81
CA MET A 128 -2.35 18.23 6.10
C MET A 128 -2.29 18.42 4.58
N SER A 129 -3.01 19.39 4.01
CA SER A 129 -3.17 19.54 2.55
C SER A 129 -1.86 19.66 1.78
N GLN A 130 -0.84 20.33 2.36
CA GLN A 130 0.48 20.45 1.73
C GLN A 130 1.19 19.10 1.64
N ALA A 131 1.11 18.27 2.68
CA ALA A 131 1.66 16.91 2.67
C ALA A 131 0.93 16.03 1.65
N VAL A 132 -0.41 16.07 1.62
CA VAL A 132 -1.23 15.33 0.64
C VAL A 132 -0.90 15.74 -0.80
N LEU A 133 -0.78 17.05 -1.07
CA LEU A 133 -0.43 17.55 -2.40
C LEU A 133 1.00 17.16 -2.79
N THR A 134 1.92 17.16 -1.83
CA THR A 134 3.30 16.73 -2.05
C THR A 134 3.33 15.24 -2.38
N ALA A 135 2.64 14.38 -1.61
CA ALA A 135 2.52 12.94 -1.88
C ALA A 135 1.91 12.65 -3.25
N PHE A 136 0.87 13.39 -3.62
CA PHE A 136 0.28 13.30 -4.95
C PHE A 136 1.27 13.68 -6.06
N SER A 137 2.10 14.70 -5.83
CA SER A 137 3.05 15.21 -6.83
C SER A 137 4.27 14.31 -6.98
N THR A 138 4.78 13.78 -5.87
CA THR A 138 5.99 12.94 -5.81
C THR A 138 5.69 11.48 -6.13
N ALA A 139 4.46 11.02 -5.92
CA ALA A 139 4.08 9.60 -5.96
C ALA A 139 4.95 8.72 -5.03
N SER A 140 5.44 9.29 -3.93
CA SER A 140 6.29 8.57 -2.97
C SER A 140 6.02 8.99 -1.52
N SER A 141 5.52 8.04 -0.70
CA SER A 141 5.26 8.28 0.73
C SER A 141 6.54 8.61 1.50
N SER A 142 7.63 7.90 1.20
CA SER A 142 8.93 8.11 1.84
C SER A 142 9.56 9.46 1.47
N ALA A 143 9.42 9.90 0.21
CA ALA A 143 9.92 11.22 -0.20
C ALA A 143 9.10 12.37 0.43
N THR A 144 7.82 12.13 0.74
CA THR A 144 6.95 13.12 1.34
C THR A 144 7.02 13.15 2.87
N LEU A 145 7.57 12.11 3.50
CA LEU A 145 7.63 11.96 4.96
C LEU A 145 8.10 13.22 5.71
N PRO A 146 9.17 13.95 5.30
CA PRO A 146 9.58 15.17 5.99
C PRO A 146 8.48 16.25 6.02
N VAL A 147 7.80 16.47 4.90
CA VAL A 147 6.70 17.45 4.77
C VAL A 147 5.49 17.01 5.59
N THR A 148 5.22 15.71 5.64
CA THR A 148 4.15 15.15 6.47
C THR A 148 4.41 15.36 7.95
N MET A 149 5.64 15.10 8.41
CA MET A 149 6.02 15.31 9.81
C MET A 149 5.92 16.79 10.22
N GLU A 150 6.37 17.71 9.36
CA GLU A 150 6.25 19.15 9.57
C GLU A 150 4.78 19.58 9.67
N CYS A 151 3.93 19.19 8.69
CA CYS A 151 2.51 19.54 8.72
C CYS A 151 1.78 18.93 9.93
N ALA A 152 2.11 17.70 10.29
CA ALA A 152 1.53 17.00 11.43
C ALA A 152 1.83 17.70 12.76
N THR A 153 3.07 18.15 12.93
CA THR A 153 3.51 18.82 14.17
C THR A 153 3.06 20.27 14.20
N ASP A 154 3.43 21.06 13.19
CA ASP A 154 3.34 22.52 13.21
C ASP A 154 1.93 23.03 12.89
N LYS A 155 1.20 22.32 12.04
CA LYS A 155 -0.15 22.74 11.58
C LYS A 155 -1.25 21.94 12.24
N ALA A 156 -1.09 20.62 12.36
CA ALA A 156 -2.10 19.75 12.93
C ALA A 156 -2.00 19.57 14.45
N GLY A 157 -0.88 20.01 15.07
CA GLY A 157 -0.69 20.02 16.51
C GLY A 157 -0.61 18.62 17.13
N ILE A 158 -0.12 17.64 16.37
CA ILE A 158 0.17 16.29 16.87
C ILE A 158 1.52 16.34 17.61
N SER A 159 1.66 15.65 18.74
CA SER A 159 2.94 15.66 19.45
C SER A 159 4.08 15.06 18.61
N GLU A 160 5.29 15.61 18.80
CA GLU A 160 6.49 15.11 18.12
C GLU A 160 6.74 13.62 18.38
N LYS A 161 6.39 13.13 19.57
CA LYS A 161 6.55 11.73 19.98
C LYS A 161 5.70 10.81 19.11
N SER A 162 4.41 11.14 18.93
CA SER A 162 3.50 10.40 18.06
C SER A 162 3.94 10.49 16.60
N VAL A 163 4.35 11.68 16.14
CA VAL A 163 4.82 11.91 14.77
C VAL A 163 6.06 11.08 14.43
N LYS A 164 7.12 11.16 15.25
CA LYS A 164 8.39 10.45 15.02
C LYS A 164 8.28 8.94 15.11
N PHE A 165 7.28 8.43 15.82
CA PHE A 165 7.01 6.99 15.92
C PHE A 165 6.12 6.50 14.78
N VAL A 166 4.96 7.12 14.57
CA VAL A 166 3.92 6.59 13.69
C VAL A 166 4.19 6.87 12.22
N LEU A 167 4.62 8.08 11.86
CA LEU A 167 4.74 8.45 10.44
C LEU A 167 5.85 7.68 9.70
N PRO A 168 7.06 7.49 10.26
CA PRO A 168 8.08 6.67 9.59
C PRO A 168 7.67 5.21 9.45
N LEU A 169 6.95 4.67 10.45
CA LEU A 169 6.42 3.32 10.39
C LEU A 169 5.32 3.23 9.31
N GLY A 170 4.32 4.11 9.37
CA GLY A 170 3.18 4.16 8.46
C GLY A 170 3.58 4.26 6.99
N ALA A 171 4.57 5.11 6.68
CA ALA A 171 5.08 5.30 5.31
C ALA A 171 5.59 3.99 4.66
N THR A 172 5.84 2.95 5.45
CA THR A 172 6.28 1.63 4.99
C THR A 172 5.20 0.56 5.08
N ILE A 173 4.44 0.49 6.17
CA ILE A 173 3.51 -0.62 6.42
C ILE A 173 2.04 -0.29 6.19
N ASN A 174 1.66 0.99 6.17
CA ASN A 174 0.28 1.43 6.10
C ASN A 174 -0.04 1.96 4.69
N MET A 175 -0.28 1.03 3.77
CA MET A 175 -0.52 1.32 2.36
C MET A 175 -1.98 1.04 1.93
N ASP A 176 -2.95 1.69 2.58
CA ASP A 176 -4.39 1.53 2.32
C ASP A 176 -4.78 1.65 0.84
N GLY A 177 -4.27 2.69 0.17
CA GLY A 177 -4.52 2.95 -1.23
C GLY A 177 -3.93 1.87 -2.14
N THR A 178 -2.79 1.28 -1.75
CA THR A 178 -2.18 0.15 -2.46
C THR A 178 -3.05 -1.09 -2.33
N ALA A 179 -3.49 -1.42 -1.11
CA ALA A 179 -4.38 -2.56 -0.87
C ALA A 179 -5.72 -2.42 -1.63
N LEU A 180 -6.32 -1.23 -1.64
CA LEU A 180 -7.56 -0.94 -2.39
C LEU A 180 -7.34 -1.12 -3.89
N TYR A 181 -6.26 -0.55 -4.43
CA TYR A 181 -5.92 -0.68 -5.84
C TYR A 181 -5.70 -2.14 -6.23
N GLU A 182 -4.93 -2.91 -5.46
CA GLU A 182 -4.64 -4.32 -5.76
C GLU A 182 -5.91 -5.18 -5.75
N ALA A 183 -6.79 -4.96 -4.76
CA ALA A 183 -8.06 -5.65 -4.69
C ALA A 183 -8.96 -5.30 -5.90
N ALA A 184 -9.08 -4.02 -6.24
CA ALA A 184 -9.87 -3.56 -7.38
C ALA A 184 -9.30 -4.06 -8.71
N ALA A 185 -7.98 -4.06 -8.86
CA ALA A 185 -7.25 -4.55 -10.02
C ALA A 185 -7.45 -6.06 -10.23
N ALA A 186 -7.36 -6.86 -9.16
CA ALA A 186 -7.63 -8.30 -9.23
C ALA A 186 -9.08 -8.59 -9.63
N ILE A 187 -10.05 -7.85 -9.06
CA ILE A 187 -11.47 -7.98 -9.41
C ILE A 187 -11.69 -7.58 -10.88
N PHE A 188 -11.06 -6.50 -11.34
CA PHE A 188 -11.13 -6.05 -12.73
C PHE A 188 -10.58 -7.10 -13.71
N ILE A 189 -9.41 -7.68 -13.41
CA ILE A 189 -8.86 -8.78 -14.20
C ILE A 189 -9.79 -9.99 -14.19
N ALA A 190 -10.35 -10.35 -13.03
CA ALA A 190 -11.32 -11.45 -12.95
C ALA A 190 -12.56 -11.20 -13.82
N GLN A 191 -13.07 -9.96 -13.88
CA GLN A 191 -14.19 -9.58 -14.73
C GLN A 191 -13.87 -9.64 -16.23
N ILE A 192 -12.62 -9.34 -16.63
CA ILE A 192 -12.16 -9.50 -18.01
C ILE A 192 -11.97 -10.98 -18.35
N TYR A 193 -11.50 -11.78 -17.38
CA TYR A 193 -11.19 -13.19 -17.60
C TYR A 193 -12.44 -14.08 -17.59
N PHE A 194 -13.46 -13.73 -16.82
CA PHE A 194 -14.70 -14.52 -16.70
C PHE A 194 -15.38 -14.81 -18.06
N PRO A 195 -15.58 -13.84 -18.98
CA PRO A 195 -16.14 -14.13 -20.30
C PRO A 195 -15.28 -15.07 -21.18
N LEU A 196 -13.98 -15.19 -20.90
CA LEU A 196 -13.03 -16.00 -21.68
C LEU A 196 -12.99 -17.46 -21.21
N THR A 197 -13.15 -17.71 -19.91
CA THR A 197 -12.94 -19.04 -19.30
C THR A 197 -14.13 -19.57 -18.52
N GLY A 198 -15.11 -18.74 -18.20
CA GLY A 198 -16.21 -19.06 -17.30
C GLY A 198 -15.81 -19.13 -15.82
N GLN A 199 -14.58 -18.72 -15.45
CA GLN A 199 -14.11 -18.76 -14.06
C GLN A 199 -14.81 -17.68 -13.22
N GLU A 200 -15.80 -18.09 -12.42
CA GLU A 200 -16.52 -17.19 -11.53
C GLU A 200 -15.66 -16.67 -10.38
N LEU A 201 -15.86 -15.40 -10.02
CA LEU A 201 -15.23 -14.80 -8.86
C LEU A 201 -15.98 -15.19 -7.57
N THR A 202 -15.64 -16.37 -7.03
CA THR A 202 -16.26 -16.90 -5.81
C THR A 202 -16.00 -16.02 -4.59
N MET A 203 -16.88 -16.10 -3.58
CA MET A 203 -16.69 -15.39 -2.31
C MET A 203 -15.36 -15.75 -1.63
N THR A 204 -14.94 -17.02 -1.71
CA THR A 204 -13.64 -17.46 -1.20
C THR A 204 -12.50 -16.72 -1.87
N THR A 205 -12.51 -16.61 -3.20
CA THR A 205 -11.50 -15.87 -3.96
C THR A 205 -11.48 -14.38 -3.59
N GLN A 206 -12.64 -13.76 -3.40
CA GLN A 206 -12.72 -12.35 -2.99
C GLN A 206 -12.11 -12.13 -1.60
N VAL A 207 -12.38 -13.02 -0.64
CA VAL A 207 -11.76 -12.97 0.69
C VAL A 207 -10.25 -13.20 0.59
N THR A 208 -9.80 -14.13 -0.25
CA THR A 208 -8.36 -14.35 -0.50
C THR A 208 -7.71 -13.09 -1.07
N ILE A 209 -8.32 -12.45 -2.08
CA ILE A 209 -7.83 -11.18 -2.64
C ILE A 209 -7.71 -10.11 -1.55
N ALA A 210 -8.76 -9.92 -0.73
CA ALA A 210 -8.76 -8.89 0.32
C ALA A 210 -7.64 -9.12 1.36
N VAL A 211 -7.48 -10.36 1.83
CA VAL A 211 -6.44 -10.71 2.80
C VAL A 211 -5.05 -10.56 2.18
N VAL A 212 -4.83 -11.11 0.98
CA VAL A 212 -3.51 -11.11 0.34
C VAL A 212 -3.11 -9.70 -0.06
N ALA A 213 -4.02 -8.88 -0.59
CA ALA A 213 -3.74 -7.47 -0.92
C ALA A 213 -3.36 -6.67 0.33
N THR A 214 -4.05 -6.89 1.45
CA THR A 214 -3.71 -6.23 2.73
C THR A 214 -2.31 -6.64 3.21
N LEU A 215 -1.99 -7.93 3.14
CA LEU A 215 -0.69 -8.43 3.58
C LEU A 215 0.44 -8.03 2.61
N ALA A 216 0.17 -8.00 1.31
CA ALA A 216 1.12 -7.57 0.29
C ALA A 216 1.41 -6.07 0.40
N ALA A 217 0.40 -5.25 0.70
CA ALA A 217 0.56 -3.82 0.96
C ALA A 217 1.46 -3.52 2.17
N ILE A 218 1.49 -4.37 3.19
CA ILE A 218 2.47 -4.28 4.30
C ILE A 218 3.88 -4.65 3.81
N GLY A 219 3.97 -5.69 2.96
CA GLY A 219 5.23 -6.19 2.39
C GLY A 219 5.83 -5.34 1.27
N ALA A 220 5.10 -4.32 0.80
CA ALA A 220 5.56 -3.36 -0.21
C ALA A 220 6.69 -2.44 0.30
N ALA A 221 6.88 -2.37 1.62
CA ALA A 221 7.92 -1.59 2.29
C ALA A 221 9.31 -1.84 1.70
N GLY A 222 9.89 -0.81 1.07
CA GLY A 222 11.26 -0.86 0.55
C GLY A 222 11.39 -1.36 -0.88
N ILE A 223 10.28 -1.73 -1.56
CA ILE A 223 10.27 -2.11 -2.98
C ILE A 223 10.08 -0.88 -3.89
N PRO A 224 11.10 -0.50 -4.68
CA PRO A 224 10.88 0.46 -5.75
C PRO A 224 9.86 -0.09 -6.74
N GLU A 225 8.83 0.69 -7.03
CA GLU A 225 7.70 0.24 -7.87
C GLU A 225 7.00 -1.03 -7.32
N ALA A 226 6.93 -1.14 -5.97
CA ALA A 226 6.32 -2.26 -5.24
C ALA A 226 5.00 -2.75 -5.83
N GLY A 227 4.17 -1.82 -6.31
CA GLY A 227 2.84 -2.08 -6.82
C GLY A 227 2.78 -3.13 -7.93
N LEU A 228 3.80 -3.28 -8.77
CA LEU A 228 3.82 -4.33 -9.79
C LEU A 228 4.07 -5.71 -9.15
N VAL A 229 5.07 -5.80 -8.27
CA VAL A 229 5.45 -7.05 -7.61
C VAL A 229 4.33 -7.55 -6.69
N THR A 230 3.74 -6.65 -5.91
CA THR A 230 2.65 -6.99 -4.99
C THR A 230 1.37 -7.35 -5.76
N MET A 231 1.10 -6.70 -6.91
CA MET A 231 0.00 -7.11 -7.79
C MET A 231 0.18 -8.54 -8.32
N LEU A 232 1.40 -8.96 -8.69
CA LEU A 232 1.67 -10.34 -9.09
C LEU A 232 1.37 -11.33 -7.95
N ILE A 233 1.68 -10.95 -6.70
CA ILE A 233 1.37 -11.77 -5.52
C ILE A 233 -0.15 -11.96 -5.39
N VAL A 234 -0.92 -10.87 -5.51
CA VAL A 234 -2.39 -10.91 -5.40
C VAL A 234 -3.03 -11.71 -6.53
N LEU A 235 -2.58 -11.53 -7.78
CA LEU A 235 -3.11 -12.28 -8.93
C LEU A 235 -2.84 -13.79 -8.82
N ASN A 236 -1.61 -14.18 -8.47
CA ASN A 236 -1.27 -15.60 -8.29
C ASN A 236 -2.08 -16.22 -7.16
N ALA A 237 -2.22 -15.53 -6.03
CA ALA A 237 -3.01 -16.03 -4.91
C ALA A 237 -4.51 -16.20 -5.25
N ALA A 238 -5.02 -15.40 -6.18
CA ALA A 238 -6.38 -15.51 -6.69
C ALA A 238 -6.54 -16.50 -7.86
N GLY A 239 -5.43 -17.09 -8.35
CA GLY A 239 -5.43 -17.94 -9.54
C GLY A 239 -5.79 -17.19 -10.82
N LEU A 240 -5.41 -15.91 -10.92
CA LEU A 240 -5.71 -15.04 -12.05
C LEU A 240 -4.47 -14.89 -12.96
N PRO A 241 -4.68 -14.78 -14.28
CA PRO A 241 -3.59 -14.67 -15.25
C PRO A 241 -2.83 -13.34 -15.11
N VAL A 242 -1.53 -13.44 -14.85
CA VAL A 242 -0.63 -12.28 -14.71
C VAL A 242 -0.38 -11.52 -16.01
N GLU A 243 -0.67 -12.13 -17.16
CA GLU A 243 -0.51 -11.54 -18.50
C GLU A 243 -1.36 -10.28 -18.70
N PHE A 244 -2.44 -10.13 -17.93
CA PHE A 244 -3.32 -8.96 -17.98
C PHE A 244 -2.79 -7.77 -17.16
N ILE A 245 -1.66 -7.90 -16.46
CA ILE A 245 -1.07 -6.80 -15.67
C ILE A 245 -0.75 -5.57 -16.53
N GLY A 246 -0.42 -5.77 -17.82
CA GLY A 246 -0.15 -4.68 -18.76
C GLY A 246 -1.33 -3.74 -18.97
N LEU A 247 -2.57 -4.22 -18.78
CA LEU A 247 -3.78 -3.39 -18.85
C LEU A 247 -3.86 -2.40 -17.68
N ILE A 248 -3.31 -2.78 -16.53
CA ILE A 248 -3.33 -1.95 -15.32
C ILE A 248 -2.19 -0.93 -15.35
N LEU A 249 -0.98 -1.36 -15.72
CA LEU A 249 0.22 -0.52 -15.74
C LEU A 249 0.06 0.73 -16.63
N MET A 250 -0.80 0.65 -17.64
CA MET A 250 -1.17 1.74 -18.53
C MET A 250 -1.65 3.00 -17.80
N VAL A 251 -2.43 2.84 -16.74
CA VAL A 251 -3.03 3.93 -15.96
C VAL A 251 -2.39 4.10 -14.59
N ASP A 252 -1.44 3.22 -14.24
CA ASP A 252 -0.85 3.17 -12.91
C ASP A 252 -0.10 4.46 -12.58
N TRP A 253 0.55 5.11 -13.54
CA TRP A 253 1.22 6.39 -13.32
C TRP A 253 0.28 7.45 -12.70
N LEU A 254 -1.01 7.44 -13.05
CA LEU A 254 -1.98 8.37 -12.47
C LEU A 254 -2.53 7.84 -11.14
N LEU A 255 -2.94 6.57 -11.12
CA LEU A 255 -3.52 5.95 -9.93
C LEU A 255 -2.55 5.96 -8.75
N ASP A 256 -1.26 5.76 -9.01
CA ASP A 256 -0.21 5.77 -8.00
C ASP A 256 -0.20 7.05 -7.17
N ARG A 257 -0.37 8.20 -7.83
CA ARG A 257 -0.42 9.52 -7.17
C ARG A 257 -1.57 9.62 -6.19
N PHE A 258 -2.74 9.10 -6.55
CA PHE A 258 -3.88 9.04 -5.63
C PHE A 258 -3.62 8.06 -4.48
N ARG A 259 -3.05 6.88 -4.75
CA ARG A 259 -2.69 5.90 -3.71
C ARG A 259 -1.74 6.50 -2.69
N THR A 260 -0.63 7.10 -3.15
CA THR A 260 0.36 7.73 -2.28
C THR A 260 -0.27 8.82 -1.41
N ALA A 261 -1.12 9.67 -2.00
CA ALA A 261 -1.79 10.74 -1.27
C ALA A 261 -2.70 10.19 -0.16
N VAL A 262 -3.46 9.11 -0.44
CA VAL A 262 -4.31 8.45 0.54
C VAL A 262 -3.50 7.74 1.63
N ASN A 263 -2.42 7.03 1.27
CA ASN A 263 -1.54 6.38 2.24
C ASN A 263 -0.97 7.40 3.22
N CYS A 264 -0.40 8.49 2.71
CA CYS A 264 0.20 9.55 3.51
C CYS A 264 -0.82 10.26 4.42
N PHE A 265 -2.05 10.46 3.93
CA PHE A 265 -3.13 11.00 4.75
C PHE A 265 -3.58 10.00 5.84
N GLY A 266 -3.65 8.71 5.51
CA GLY A 266 -3.93 7.63 6.46
C GLY A 266 -2.91 7.58 7.60
N ASP A 267 -1.61 7.68 7.28
CA ASP A 267 -0.53 7.75 8.28
C ASP A 267 -0.72 8.93 9.24
N SER A 268 -1.10 10.08 8.68
CA SER A 268 -1.37 11.31 9.45
C SER A 268 -2.55 11.14 10.40
N VAL A 269 -3.63 10.49 9.95
CA VAL A 269 -4.78 10.14 10.80
C VAL A 269 -4.36 9.16 11.90
N GLY A 270 -3.56 8.14 11.55
CA GLY A 270 -3.02 7.18 12.52
C GLY A 270 -2.18 7.86 13.61
N ALA A 271 -1.30 8.79 13.21
CA ALA A 271 -0.49 9.56 14.15
C ALA A 271 -1.37 10.38 15.11
N ALA A 272 -2.43 11.01 14.61
CA ALA A 272 -3.37 11.77 15.43
C ALA A 272 -4.17 10.88 16.40
N LEU A 273 -4.53 9.66 15.99
CA LEU A 273 -5.20 8.70 16.86
C LEU A 273 -4.29 8.22 17.97
N VAL A 274 -3.06 7.82 17.64
CA VAL A 274 -2.06 7.37 18.63
C VAL A 274 -1.75 8.49 19.63
N ASP A 275 -1.75 9.74 19.19
CA ASP A 275 -1.55 10.89 20.06
C ASP A 275 -2.64 11.06 21.13
N THR A 276 -3.88 10.62 20.85
CA THR A 276 -4.95 10.67 21.85
C THR A 276 -4.78 9.66 23.00
N VAL A 277 -4.01 8.59 22.76
CA VAL A 277 -3.79 7.51 23.74
C VAL A 277 -2.39 7.52 24.34
N MET A 278 -1.43 8.20 23.71
CA MET A 278 -0.10 8.34 24.29
C MET A 278 -0.13 9.20 25.56
N PRO A 279 0.67 8.82 26.59
CA PRO A 279 0.87 9.67 27.74
C PRO A 279 1.41 11.01 27.26
N LYS A 280 0.69 12.09 27.57
CA LYS A 280 1.23 13.44 27.43
C LYS A 280 2.40 13.53 28.40
N ASP A 281 3.58 13.86 27.90
CA ASP A 281 4.68 14.16 28.79
C ASP A 281 4.21 15.35 29.65
N ASP A 282 4.16 15.17 30.97
CA ASP A 282 3.80 16.23 31.91
C ASP A 282 4.65 17.47 31.57
N GLU A 283 4.01 18.65 31.56
CA GLU A 283 4.72 19.91 31.40
C GLU A 283 5.99 19.92 32.28
N PRO A 284 7.15 20.39 31.79
CA PRO A 284 8.32 20.52 32.64
C PRO A 284 7.92 21.32 33.87
N ALA A 285 8.07 20.72 35.06
CA ALA A 285 7.65 21.27 36.34
C ALA A 285 7.99 22.77 36.43
N LYS A 286 6.97 23.61 36.26
CA LYS A 286 7.07 25.00 36.70
C LYS A 286 7.19 24.98 38.21
N GLU A 287 8.16 25.77 38.71
CA GLU A 287 8.38 26.11 40.12
C GLU A 287 9.23 25.14 40.95
N ALA A 288 10.54 25.19 40.71
CA ALA A 288 11.52 25.27 41.81
C ALA A 288 12.24 26.64 41.75
N GLN A 289 11.46 27.72 41.75
CA GLN A 289 11.91 29.08 42.03
C GLN A 289 10.97 29.72 43.05
N ALA A 290 10.92 29.15 44.25
CA ALA A 290 10.44 29.85 45.44
C ALA A 290 10.85 29.03 46.67
N THR A 291 12.03 29.29 47.21
CA THR A 291 12.20 29.66 48.62
C THR A 291 13.64 30.10 48.84
N SER A 292 13.73 31.34 49.29
CA SER A 292 14.84 32.02 49.98
C SER A 292 15.70 31.14 50.87
#